data_AF-A0A955DII5-F1
#
_entry.id   AF-A0A955DII5-F1
#
_cell.length_a   1.000
_cell.length_b   1.000
_cell.length_c   1.000
_cell.angle_alpha   90.00
_cell.angle_beta   90.00
_cell.angle_gamma   90.00
#
_symmetry.space_group_name_H-M   'P 1'
#
loop_
_entity.id
_entity.type
_entity.pdbx_description
1 polymer ?
#
loop_
_entity_poly.entity_id
_entity_poly.type
_entity_poly.pdbx_seq_one_letter_code
_entity_poly.pdbx_strand_id
1 'polypeptide(L)'
;MNASETSGRSDAVTDQLCPSCQKRPIVTAYKYPFFRGYVLAWSHGERRSLGCCSCVRKQMLAECAKAVTFGWVSPKALLCTVCCTPVTFARALAVRPKPHKVRELLDELGIPTNQHDLRVNDALYSVAAAMIKADGYAEPSEIDLAAELLARLIPDFQKDALVARVESWKAGAAPGEYLIFLNKFLNAKGRDMLLMLMAGIALADGRADARERKQWITAAITLGWSKADAKARWAQLEAGESAPAADEPEHVAT
;
A
#
# COMPACT_ATOMS: atom_id res chain seq x y z
N MET A 1 12.79 -36.34 -14.28
CA MET A 1 12.70 -36.41 -12.81
C MET A 1 13.66 -35.37 -12.24
N ASN A 2 13.17 -34.17 -11.91
CA ASN A 2 14.01 -33.09 -11.39
C ASN A 2 13.83 -33.01 -9.86
N ALA A 3 14.72 -33.68 -9.15
CA ALA A 3 14.83 -33.63 -7.70
C ALA A 3 15.95 -32.66 -7.31
N SER A 4 15.66 -31.36 -7.26
CA SER A 4 16.60 -30.36 -6.73
C SER A 4 15.91 -29.04 -6.35
N GLU A 5 14.90 -29.05 -5.47
CA GLU A 5 14.22 -27.78 -5.13
C GLU A 5 13.44 -27.79 -3.80
N THR A 6 14.03 -28.20 -2.66
CA THR A 6 13.34 -28.05 -1.35
C THR A 6 14.20 -27.63 -0.15
N SER A 7 15.54 -27.59 -0.21
CA SER A 7 16.33 -27.24 0.99
C SER A 7 16.55 -25.73 1.23
N GLY A 8 15.98 -24.84 0.41
CA GLY A 8 16.16 -23.39 0.52
C GLY A 8 14.97 -22.62 1.12
N ARG A 9 13.96 -23.32 1.65
CA ARG A 9 12.67 -22.72 2.04
C ARG A 9 12.64 -22.13 3.47
N SER A 10 13.70 -22.28 4.27
CA SER A 10 13.69 -21.88 5.69
C SER A 10 13.78 -20.37 5.96
N ASP A 11 14.17 -19.57 4.97
CA ASP A 11 14.45 -18.14 5.21
C ASP A 11 13.28 -17.23 4.86
N ALA A 12 12.20 -17.79 4.29
CA ALA A 12 10.98 -17.06 4.05
C ALA A 12 10.26 -16.83 5.38
N VAL A 13 10.10 -15.56 5.74
CA VAL A 13 9.33 -15.15 6.93
C VAL A 13 7.86 -15.44 6.77
N THR A 14 7.40 -15.36 5.54
CA THR A 14 6.01 -15.36 5.16
C THR A 14 5.88 -16.10 3.83
N ASP A 15 4.79 -16.84 3.68
CA ASP A 15 4.42 -17.46 2.41
C ASP A 15 3.88 -16.42 1.39
N GLN A 16 3.80 -15.14 1.78
CA GLN A 16 3.40 -14.05 0.88
C GLN A 16 4.33 -13.93 -0.33
N LEU A 17 3.73 -14.00 -1.52
CA LEU A 17 4.42 -13.72 -2.78
C LEU A 17 4.79 -12.24 -2.88
N CYS A 18 6.02 -11.98 -3.34
CA CYS A 18 6.60 -10.66 -3.54
C CYS A 18 5.66 -9.78 -4.38
N PRO A 19 5.33 -8.55 -3.91
CA PRO A 19 4.35 -7.70 -4.56
C PRO A 19 4.77 -7.26 -5.96
N SER A 20 6.08 -7.20 -6.25
CA SER A 20 6.59 -6.75 -7.55
C SER A 20 6.61 -7.82 -8.64
N CYS A 21 6.93 -9.07 -8.30
CA CYS A 21 7.04 -10.13 -9.31
C CYS A 21 6.00 -11.22 -9.18
N GLN A 22 5.32 -11.33 -8.03
CA GLN A 22 4.32 -12.35 -7.72
C GLN A 22 4.78 -13.80 -7.93
N LYS A 23 6.10 -14.04 -8.00
CA LYS A 23 6.69 -15.36 -8.32
C LYS A 23 7.49 -15.98 -7.19
N ARG A 24 7.99 -15.18 -6.25
CA ARG A 24 8.91 -15.59 -5.17
C ARG A 24 8.42 -15.01 -3.84
N PRO A 25 8.66 -15.67 -2.70
CA PRO A 25 8.24 -15.14 -1.41
C PRO A 25 8.98 -13.84 -1.03
N ILE A 26 8.40 -13.09 -0.10
CA ILE A 26 9.03 -11.93 0.51
C ILE A 26 10.11 -12.42 1.49
N VAL A 27 11.37 -12.03 1.24
CA VAL A 27 12.52 -12.49 2.04
C VAL A 27 13.40 -11.36 2.53
N THR A 28 13.19 -10.13 2.05
CA THR A 28 14.03 -9.00 2.44
C THR A 28 13.25 -7.69 2.42
N ALA A 29 13.60 -6.82 3.37
CA ALA A 29 13.14 -5.45 3.47
C ALA A 29 14.36 -4.54 3.58
N TYR A 30 14.38 -3.46 2.81
CA TYR A 30 15.46 -2.47 2.84
C TYR A 30 14.90 -1.07 2.94
N LYS A 31 15.47 -0.30 3.86
CA LYS A 31 15.32 1.14 3.96
C LYS A 31 16.56 1.79 3.33
N TYR A 32 16.37 2.70 2.39
CA TYR A 32 17.46 3.40 1.73
C TYR A 32 17.11 4.88 1.50
N PRO A 33 18.09 5.77 1.60
CA PRO A 33 17.86 7.18 1.29
C PRO A 33 17.67 7.35 -0.21
N PHE A 34 16.83 8.30 -0.61
CA PHE A 34 16.72 8.76 -1.98
C PHE A 34 16.93 10.27 -2.06
N PHE A 35 17.53 10.72 -3.16
CA PHE A 35 17.78 12.12 -3.45
C PHE A 35 17.36 12.41 -4.89
N ARG A 36 16.62 13.49 -5.10
CA ARG A 36 16.26 13.99 -6.44
C ARG A 36 16.57 15.47 -6.51
N GLY A 37 17.44 15.83 -7.45
CA GLY A 37 17.67 17.21 -7.84
C GLY A 37 16.68 17.62 -8.93
N TYR A 38 16.08 18.78 -8.78
CA TYR A 38 15.44 19.55 -9.82
C TYR A 38 16.21 20.87 -9.97
N VAL A 39 16.03 21.59 -11.09
CA VAL A 39 16.78 22.84 -11.37
C VAL A 39 16.66 23.86 -10.22
N LEU A 40 15.48 23.97 -9.61
CA LEU A 40 15.17 24.97 -8.57
C LEU A 40 14.78 24.36 -7.22
N ALA A 41 14.70 23.03 -7.11
CA ALA A 41 14.23 22.34 -5.92
C ALA A 41 14.99 21.04 -5.71
N TRP A 42 15.04 20.55 -4.49
CA TRP A 42 15.59 19.25 -4.19
C TRP A 42 14.65 18.53 -3.23
N SER A 43 14.52 17.22 -3.39
CA SER A 43 13.79 16.37 -2.46
C SER A 43 14.71 15.29 -1.93
N HIS A 44 14.77 15.15 -0.61
CA HIS A 44 15.42 14.03 0.06
C HIS A 44 14.40 13.28 0.91
N GLY A 45 14.66 12.00 1.15
CA GLY A 45 13.83 11.20 2.04
C GLY A 45 14.32 9.77 2.11
N GLU A 46 13.50 8.92 2.71
CA GLU A 46 13.78 7.50 2.84
C GLU A 46 12.70 6.71 2.11
N ARG A 47 13.13 5.70 1.34
CA ARG A 47 12.23 4.73 0.73
C ARG A 47 12.41 3.39 1.40
N ARG A 48 11.30 2.67 1.48
CA ARG A 48 11.23 1.30 1.96
C ARG A 48 10.89 0.43 0.76
N SER A 49 11.64 -0.66 0.57
CA SER A 49 11.34 -1.68 -0.44
C SER A 49 11.19 -3.01 0.27
N LEU A 50 10.06 -3.69 0.01
CA LEU A 50 9.72 -5.01 0.53
C LEU A 50 9.55 -5.98 -0.65
N GLY A 51 10.18 -7.15 -0.58
CA GLY A 51 10.00 -8.17 -1.62
C GLY A 51 11.05 -9.28 -1.63
N CYS A 52 11.18 -9.94 -2.78
CA CYS A 52 12.27 -10.88 -3.01
C CYS A 52 13.58 -10.14 -3.29
N CYS A 53 14.73 -10.75 -2.99
CA CYS A 53 16.06 -10.11 -3.16
C CYS A 53 16.27 -9.54 -4.57
N SER A 54 15.83 -10.24 -5.62
CA SER A 54 16.02 -9.78 -7.00
C SER A 54 15.19 -8.53 -7.33
N CYS A 55 13.95 -8.43 -6.86
CA CYS A 55 13.09 -7.27 -7.09
C CYS A 55 13.55 -6.08 -6.27
N VAL A 56 13.91 -6.29 -4.99
CA VAL A 56 14.46 -5.23 -4.14
C VAL A 56 15.76 -4.70 -4.72
N ARG A 57 16.67 -5.57 -5.18
CA ARG A 57 17.89 -5.16 -5.91
C ARG A 57 17.56 -4.31 -7.14
N LYS A 58 16.63 -4.75 -8.00
CA LYS A 58 16.22 -4.00 -9.19
C LYS A 58 15.64 -2.62 -8.84
N GLN A 59 14.80 -2.53 -7.81
CA GLN A 59 14.23 -1.26 -7.35
C GLN A 59 15.32 -0.32 -6.83
N MET A 60 16.24 -0.81 -5.99
CA MET A 60 17.36 -0.01 -5.49
C MET A 60 18.26 0.48 -6.63
N LEU A 61 18.61 -0.39 -7.58
CA LEU A 61 19.40 -0.02 -8.75
C LEU A 61 18.67 0.99 -9.64
N ALA A 62 17.36 0.86 -9.80
CA ALA A 62 16.55 1.84 -10.54
C ALA A 62 16.54 3.21 -9.86
N GLU A 63 16.51 3.28 -8.52
CA GLU A 63 16.64 4.55 -7.81
C GLU A 63 18.06 5.11 -7.88
N CYS A 64 19.12 4.27 -7.85
CA CYS A 64 20.49 4.72 -8.14
C CYS A 64 20.60 5.30 -9.55
N ALA A 65 20.04 4.62 -10.55
CA ALA A 65 20.04 5.12 -11.93
C ALA A 65 19.34 6.49 -12.02
N LYS A 66 18.18 6.67 -11.37
CA LYS A 66 17.50 7.97 -11.28
C LYS A 66 18.35 9.03 -10.56
N ALA A 67 19.02 8.69 -9.47
CA ALA A 67 19.89 9.61 -8.75
C ALA A 67 21.09 10.04 -9.61
N VAL A 68 21.63 9.13 -10.43
CA VAL A 68 22.64 9.48 -11.44
C VAL A 68 22.02 10.29 -12.58
N THR A 69 20.79 10.08 -13.03
CA THR A 69 20.25 10.92 -14.12
C THR A 69 19.90 12.33 -13.65
N PHE A 70 19.31 12.48 -12.46
CA PHE A 70 18.74 13.74 -11.97
C PHE A 70 19.58 14.41 -10.85
N GLY A 71 20.70 13.81 -10.45
CA GLY A 71 21.52 14.29 -9.34
C GLY A 71 22.41 15.50 -9.67
N TRP A 72 22.73 15.72 -10.95
CA TRP A 72 23.72 16.73 -11.35
C TRP A 72 23.17 18.14 -11.47
N VAL A 73 21.85 18.33 -11.34
CA VAL A 73 21.19 19.61 -11.67
C VAL A 73 21.40 20.69 -10.60
N SER A 74 21.80 20.31 -9.37
CA SER A 74 22.04 21.23 -8.26
C SER A 74 23.37 20.90 -7.56
N PRO A 75 24.20 21.88 -7.13
CA PRO A 75 25.46 21.62 -6.43
C PRO A 75 25.29 20.77 -5.15
N LYS A 76 24.19 20.97 -4.41
CA LYS A 76 23.88 20.15 -3.22
C LYS A 76 23.50 18.72 -3.61
N ALA A 77 22.66 18.57 -4.65
CA ALA A 77 22.28 17.25 -5.16
C ALA A 77 23.49 16.50 -5.71
N LEU A 78 24.43 17.19 -6.36
CA LEU A 78 25.68 16.63 -6.86
C LEU A 78 26.50 15.99 -5.73
N LEU A 79 26.74 16.73 -4.63
CA LEU A 79 27.48 16.21 -3.49
C LEU A 79 26.77 15.00 -2.86
N CYS A 80 25.45 15.05 -2.68
CA CYS A 80 24.67 13.92 -2.18
C CYS A 80 24.73 12.72 -3.13
N THR A 81 24.64 12.93 -4.44
CA THR A 81 24.72 11.85 -5.43
C THR A 81 26.09 11.18 -5.40
N VAL A 82 27.18 11.96 -5.33
CA VAL A 82 28.56 11.43 -5.27
C VAL A 82 28.79 10.65 -3.98
N CYS A 83 28.29 11.10 -2.83
CA CYS A 83 28.52 10.42 -1.55
C CYS A 83 27.55 9.25 -1.31
N CYS A 84 26.26 9.43 -1.56
CA CYS A 84 25.22 8.46 -1.17
C CYS A 84 24.95 7.40 -2.23
N THR A 85 25.07 7.72 -3.52
CA THR A 85 24.76 6.76 -4.60
C THR A 85 25.71 5.56 -4.60
N PRO A 86 27.03 5.71 -4.42
CA PRO A 86 27.93 4.55 -4.33
C PRO A 86 27.58 3.64 -3.15
N VAL A 87 27.22 4.20 -2.00
CA VAL A 87 26.80 3.42 -0.82
C VAL A 87 25.51 2.66 -1.10
N THR A 88 24.49 3.31 -1.68
CA THR A 88 23.22 2.66 -2.04
C THR A 88 23.43 1.61 -3.13
N PHE A 89 24.27 1.87 -4.12
CA PHE A 89 24.63 0.92 -5.17
C PHE A 89 25.34 -0.32 -4.62
N ALA A 90 26.35 -0.13 -3.76
CA ALA A 90 27.03 -1.23 -3.07
C ALA A 90 26.05 -2.05 -2.22
N ARG A 91 25.14 -1.39 -1.48
CA ARG A 91 24.07 -2.06 -0.73
C ARG A 91 23.10 -2.82 -1.63
N ALA A 92 22.78 -2.30 -2.82
CA ALA A 92 21.91 -2.96 -3.80
C ALA A 92 22.54 -4.26 -4.31
N LEU A 93 23.85 -4.25 -4.60
CA LEU A 93 24.59 -5.46 -4.97
C LEU A 93 24.63 -6.47 -3.83
N ALA A 94 24.78 -5.98 -2.59
CA ALA A 94 24.82 -6.78 -1.37
C ALA A 94 23.43 -7.11 -0.76
N VAL A 95 22.33 -6.98 -1.50
CA VAL A 95 21.00 -7.40 -1.02
C VAL A 95 21.00 -8.91 -0.77
N ARG A 96 20.75 -9.27 0.50
CA ARG A 96 20.61 -10.65 1.00
C ARG A 96 19.25 -10.83 1.69
N PRO A 97 18.78 -12.07 1.86
CA PRO A 97 17.62 -12.36 2.71
C PRO A 97 17.83 -11.79 4.11
N LYS A 98 16.85 -11.05 4.62
CA LYS A 98 16.87 -10.44 5.95
C LYS A 98 15.50 -10.62 6.61
N PRO A 99 15.19 -11.84 7.07
CA PRO A 99 13.88 -12.17 7.60
C PRO A 99 13.47 -11.26 8.77
N HIS A 100 14.38 -10.98 9.70
CA HIS A 100 14.09 -10.08 10.83
C HIS A 100 13.59 -8.69 10.41
N LYS A 101 14.18 -8.08 9.37
CA LYS A 101 13.75 -6.75 8.87
C LYS A 101 12.40 -6.79 8.18
N VAL A 102 12.07 -7.93 7.57
CA VAL A 102 10.73 -8.13 7.00
C VAL A 102 9.71 -8.16 8.12
N ARG A 103 9.97 -8.89 9.21
CA ARG A 103 9.07 -8.92 10.38
C ARG A 103 8.90 -7.53 10.98
N GLU A 104 10.00 -6.85 11.28
CA GLU A 104 10.01 -5.48 11.82
C GLU A 104 9.19 -4.52 10.94
N LEU A 105 9.39 -4.56 9.62
CA LEU A 105 8.65 -3.69 8.71
C LEU A 105 7.17 -4.05 8.63
N LEU A 106 6.83 -5.34 8.60
CA LEU A 106 5.44 -5.80 8.60
C LEU A 106 4.73 -5.42 9.91
N ASP A 107 5.40 -5.57 11.05
CA ASP A 107 4.89 -5.19 12.37
C ASP A 107 4.70 -3.67 12.47
N GLU A 108 5.65 -2.88 11.96
CA GLU A 108 5.51 -1.41 11.88
C GLU A 108 4.29 -0.97 11.06
N LEU A 109 3.98 -1.74 10.01
CA LEU A 109 2.86 -1.48 9.13
C LEU A 109 1.54 -2.07 9.66
N GLY A 110 1.56 -2.84 10.74
CA GLY A 110 0.38 -3.52 11.27
C GLY A 110 -0.08 -4.70 10.40
N ILE A 111 0.81 -5.28 9.62
CA ILE A 111 0.56 -6.43 8.73
C ILE A 111 1.02 -7.69 9.48
N PRO A 112 0.12 -8.58 9.95
CA PRO A 112 0.54 -9.79 10.64
C PRO A 112 1.45 -10.66 9.75
N THR A 113 2.53 -11.15 10.35
CA THR A 113 3.62 -11.88 9.68
C THR A 113 3.23 -13.30 9.28
N ASN A 114 2.29 -13.91 10.01
CA ASN A 114 1.67 -15.17 9.67
C ASN A 114 0.53 -14.93 8.68
N GLN A 115 0.64 -15.48 7.46
CA GLN A 115 -0.44 -15.38 6.46
C GLN A 115 -1.75 -16.02 6.91
N HIS A 116 -1.67 -17.02 7.79
CA HIS A 116 -2.85 -17.65 8.37
C HIS A 116 -3.64 -16.69 9.27
N ASP A 117 -3.01 -15.62 9.74
CA ASP A 117 -3.61 -14.66 10.67
C ASP A 117 -4.12 -13.39 9.98
N LEU A 118 -3.68 -13.09 8.75
CA LEU A 118 -4.15 -11.90 8.02
C LEU A 118 -5.48 -12.20 7.34
N ARG A 119 -6.56 -12.05 8.12
CA ARG A 119 -7.92 -12.22 7.61
C ARG A 119 -8.25 -11.08 6.67
N VAL A 120 -8.99 -11.37 5.59
CA VAL A 120 -9.49 -10.35 4.64
C VAL A 120 -10.18 -9.20 5.39
N ASN A 121 -10.92 -9.53 6.45
CA ASN A 121 -11.59 -8.57 7.32
C ASN A 121 -10.62 -7.61 8.01
N ASP A 122 -9.46 -8.09 8.51
CA ASP A 122 -8.45 -7.23 9.14
C ASP A 122 -7.83 -6.24 8.15
N ALA A 123 -7.62 -6.69 6.91
CA ALA A 123 -7.13 -5.81 5.85
C ALA A 123 -8.18 -4.75 5.47
N LEU A 124 -9.46 -5.12 5.40
CA LEU A 124 -10.56 -4.17 5.18
C LEU A 124 -10.67 -3.14 6.31
N TYR A 125 -10.60 -3.57 7.58
CA TYR A 125 -10.56 -2.66 8.73
C TYR A 125 -9.34 -1.75 8.69
N SER A 126 -8.19 -2.25 8.28
CA SER A 126 -6.96 -1.46 8.17
C SER A 126 -7.05 -0.40 7.07
N VAL A 127 -7.67 -0.72 5.92
CA VAL A 127 -7.92 0.27 4.87
C VAL A 127 -8.89 1.35 5.36
N ALA A 128 -9.98 0.97 6.02
CA ALA A 128 -10.93 1.94 6.58
C ALA A 128 -10.26 2.83 7.62
N ALA A 129 -9.50 2.26 8.56
CA ALA A 129 -8.76 3.02 9.57
C ALA A 129 -7.74 3.98 8.95
N ALA A 130 -7.04 3.56 7.90
CA ALA A 130 -6.10 4.43 7.17
C ALA A 130 -6.78 5.61 6.47
N MET A 131 -8.02 5.43 6.01
CA MET A 131 -8.81 6.49 5.39
C MET A 131 -9.34 7.46 6.44
N ILE A 132 -9.93 6.95 7.53
CA ILE A 132 -10.43 7.77 8.64
C ILE A 132 -9.30 8.59 9.26
N LYS A 133 -8.15 7.98 9.55
CA LYS A 133 -6.99 8.64 10.19
C LYS A 133 -6.07 9.37 9.21
N ALA A 134 -6.52 9.68 8.00
CA ALA A 134 -5.66 10.26 6.97
C ALA A 134 -5.15 11.66 7.33
N ASP A 135 -5.98 12.44 8.00
CA ASP A 135 -5.70 13.79 8.52
C ASP A 135 -5.11 13.79 9.95
N GLY A 136 -5.17 12.64 10.63
CA GLY A 136 -4.68 12.42 12.00
C GLY A 136 -5.78 12.35 13.06
N TYR A 137 -7.00 12.70 12.72
CA TYR A 137 -8.17 12.63 13.59
C TYR A 137 -9.13 11.55 13.12
N ALA A 138 -10.12 11.21 13.92
CA ALA A 138 -11.14 10.24 13.53
C ALA A 138 -12.46 10.76 14.03
N GLU A 139 -13.36 11.13 13.13
CA GLU A 139 -14.67 11.63 13.51
C GLU A 139 -15.66 10.47 13.73
N PRO A 140 -16.55 10.55 14.73
CA PRO A 140 -17.55 9.50 14.96
C PRO A 140 -18.43 9.22 13.74
N SER A 141 -18.77 10.26 12.97
CA SER A 141 -19.52 10.18 11.71
C SER A 141 -18.82 9.33 10.64
N GLU A 142 -17.50 9.48 10.49
CA GLU A 142 -16.72 8.69 9.54
C GLU A 142 -16.63 7.23 9.96
N ILE A 143 -16.50 6.97 11.26
CA ILE A 143 -16.50 5.61 11.82
C ILE A 143 -17.86 4.95 11.56
N ASP A 144 -18.96 5.67 11.78
CA ASP A 144 -20.31 5.18 11.54
C ASP A 144 -20.55 4.87 10.06
N LEU A 145 -20.14 5.77 9.17
CA LEU A 145 -20.22 5.56 7.72
C LEU A 145 -19.37 4.38 7.26
N ALA A 146 -18.13 4.29 7.75
CA ALA A 146 -17.24 3.17 7.45
C ALA A 146 -17.82 1.85 7.96
N ALA A 147 -18.42 1.85 9.14
CA ALA A 147 -19.09 0.68 9.71
C ALA A 147 -20.27 0.22 8.85
N GLU A 148 -21.11 1.13 8.39
CA GLU A 148 -22.22 0.82 7.49
C GLU A 148 -21.72 0.19 6.19
N LEU A 149 -20.70 0.79 5.56
CA LEU A 149 -20.15 0.32 4.29
C LEU A 149 -19.41 -1.03 4.45
N LEU A 150 -18.71 -1.25 5.56
CA LEU A 150 -18.05 -2.52 5.86
C LEU A 150 -19.04 -3.64 6.18
N ALA A 151 -20.16 -3.34 6.84
CA ALA A 151 -21.21 -4.34 7.11
C ALA A 151 -21.80 -4.95 5.83
N ARG A 152 -21.71 -4.23 4.70
CA ARG A 152 -22.10 -4.74 3.37
C ARG A 152 -21.04 -5.63 2.72
N LEU A 153 -19.79 -5.50 3.14
CA LEU A 153 -18.62 -6.22 2.60
C LEU A 153 -18.25 -7.46 3.42
N ILE A 154 -18.40 -7.38 4.75
CA ILE A 154 -17.89 -8.34 5.71
C ILE A 154 -19.06 -9.09 6.36
N PRO A 155 -19.17 -10.41 6.14
CA PRO A 155 -20.05 -11.25 6.95
C PRO A 155 -19.67 -11.15 8.43
N ASP A 156 -20.67 -11.05 9.30
CA ASP A 156 -20.49 -10.92 10.75
C ASP A 156 -19.63 -9.72 11.19
N PHE A 157 -19.72 -8.60 10.46
CA PHE A 157 -19.04 -7.35 10.77
C PHE A 157 -19.19 -6.95 12.26
N GLN A 158 -18.07 -6.53 12.85
CA GLN A 158 -18.00 -6.13 14.26
C GLN A 158 -17.52 -4.67 14.34
N LYS A 159 -18.41 -3.75 14.73
CA LYS A 159 -18.08 -2.33 14.85
C LYS A 159 -16.95 -2.08 15.84
N ASP A 160 -16.94 -2.77 16.97
CA ASP A 160 -15.90 -2.60 18.01
C ASP A 160 -14.51 -2.96 17.49
N ALA A 161 -14.40 -3.93 16.58
CA ALA A 161 -13.12 -4.29 15.95
C ALA A 161 -12.61 -3.19 15.01
N LEU A 162 -13.53 -2.52 14.29
CA LEU A 162 -13.19 -1.34 13.48
C LEU A 162 -12.72 -0.19 14.38
N VAL A 163 -13.44 0.11 15.46
CA VAL A 163 -13.08 1.19 16.41
C VAL A 163 -11.69 0.93 17.01
N ALA A 164 -11.45 -0.28 17.53
CA ALA A 164 -10.14 -0.66 18.07
C ALA A 164 -9.01 -0.54 17.02
N ARG A 165 -9.32 -0.84 15.75
CA ARG A 165 -8.36 -0.67 14.64
C ARG A 165 -8.07 0.80 14.37
N VAL A 166 -9.08 1.67 14.35
CA VAL A 166 -8.94 3.12 14.16
C VAL A 166 -8.13 3.75 15.29
N GLU A 167 -8.35 3.34 16.54
CA GLU A 167 -7.65 3.84 17.72
C GLU A 167 -6.17 3.45 17.74
N SER A 168 -5.87 2.21 17.34
CA SER A 168 -4.49 1.70 17.28
C SER A 168 -3.72 2.14 16.02
N TRP A 169 -4.39 2.75 15.05
CA TRP A 169 -3.79 3.13 13.79
C TRP A 169 -2.84 4.33 13.92
N LYS A 170 -1.61 4.18 13.41
CA LYS A 170 -0.64 5.27 13.38
C LYS A 170 -0.93 6.20 12.20
N ALA A 171 -1.10 7.49 12.48
CA ALA A 171 -1.31 8.50 11.46
C ALA A 171 -0.22 8.45 10.36
N GLY A 172 -0.64 8.59 9.09
CA GLY A 172 0.26 8.62 7.94
C GLY A 172 0.66 7.25 7.36
N ALA A 173 0.24 6.14 7.95
CA ALA A 173 0.38 4.83 7.31
C ALA A 173 -0.53 4.74 6.07
N ALA A 174 0.05 4.49 4.89
CA ALA A 174 -0.69 4.44 3.64
C ALA A 174 -1.39 3.07 3.47
N PRO A 175 -2.65 3.02 2.97
CA PRO A 175 -3.38 1.76 2.78
C PRO A 175 -2.82 0.89 1.64
N GLY A 176 -1.81 1.36 0.90
CA GLY A 176 -1.34 0.74 -0.34
C GLY A 176 -0.98 -0.74 -0.24
N GLU A 177 -0.36 -1.16 0.87
CA GLU A 177 0.04 -2.56 1.04
C GLU A 177 -1.17 -3.47 1.28
N TYR A 178 -2.14 -3.01 2.08
CA TYR A 178 -3.41 -3.71 2.28
C TYR A 178 -4.22 -3.81 0.99
N LEU A 179 -4.22 -2.77 0.15
CA LEU A 179 -4.90 -2.80 -1.15
C LEU A 179 -4.28 -3.82 -2.10
N ILE A 180 -2.95 -3.95 -2.13
CA ILE A 180 -2.26 -4.99 -2.93
C ILE A 180 -2.65 -6.39 -2.44
N PHE A 181 -2.74 -6.57 -1.11
CA PHE A 181 -3.20 -7.82 -0.51
C PHE A 181 -4.65 -8.11 -0.93
N LEU A 182 -5.57 -7.18 -0.68
CA LEU A 182 -7.00 -7.29 -0.96
C LEU A 182 -7.31 -7.53 -2.44
N ASN A 183 -6.53 -6.95 -3.37
CA ASN A 183 -6.70 -7.17 -4.80
C ASN A 183 -6.62 -8.65 -5.22
N LYS A 184 -5.97 -9.51 -4.40
CA LYS A 184 -5.85 -10.95 -4.67
C LYS A 184 -7.06 -11.75 -4.18
N PHE A 185 -7.82 -11.21 -3.23
CA PHE A 185 -8.93 -11.91 -2.55
C PHE A 185 -10.30 -11.35 -2.94
N LEU A 186 -10.37 -10.07 -3.32
CA LEU A 186 -11.60 -9.44 -3.74
C LEU A 186 -11.84 -9.69 -5.24
N ASN A 187 -13.05 -10.14 -5.56
CA ASN A 187 -13.54 -10.16 -6.94
C ASN A 187 -13.78 -8.71 -7.46
N ALA A 188 -14.21 -8.56 -8.72
CA ALA A 188 -14.48 -7.24 -9.30
C ALA A 188 -15.47 -6.40 -8.45
N LYS A 189 -16.60 -7.01 -8.05
CA LYS A 189 -17.62 -6.37 -7.21
C LYS A 189 -17.06 -5.91 -5.86
N GLY A 190 -16.26 -6.74 -5.20
CA GLY A 190 -15.63 -6.41 -3.92
C GLY A 190 -14.61 -5.30 -4.01
N ARG A 191 -13.83 -5.25 -5.10
CA ARG A 191 -12.91 -4.13 -5.36
C ARG A 191 -13.66 -2.82 -5.58
N ASP A 192 -14.77 -2.86 -6.31
CA ASP A 192 -15.60 -1.68 -6.54
C ASP A 192 -16.26 -1.20 -5.25
N MET A 193 -16.79 -2.12 -4.43
CA MET A 193 -17.35 -1.79 -3.12
C MET A 193 -16.30 -1.24 -2.15
N LEU A 194 -15.07 -1.76 -2.16
CA LEU A 194 -13.96 -1.20 -1.39
C LEU A 194 -13.62 0.23 -1.84
N LEU A 195 -13.60 0.49 -3.16
CA LEU A 195 -13.40 1.84 -3.67
C LEU A 195 -14.53 2.78 -3.29
N MET A 196 -15.78 2.30 -3.31
CA MET A 196 -16.93 3.07 -2.83
C MET A 196 -16.83 3.37 -1.34
N LEU A 197 -16.35 2.42 -0.53
CA LEU A 197 -16.05 2.66 0.88
C LEU A 197 -15.02 3.78 1.06
N MET A 198 -13.90 3.70 0.34
CA MET A 198 -12.85 4.71 0.44
C MET A 198 -13.34 6.10 -0.02
N ALA A 199 -14.15 6.15 -1.08
CA ALA A 199 -14.74 7.41 -1.55
C ALA A 199 -15.77 7.96 -0.56
N GLY A 200 -16.61 7.11 0.01
CA GLY A 200 -17.62 7.51 0.98
C GLY A 200 -16.99 8.16 2.21
N ILE A 201 -15.94 7.56 2.76
CA ILE A 201 -15.18 8.14 3.88
C ILE A 201 -14.57 9.49 3.47
N ALA A 202 -13.87 9.55 2.33
CA ALA A 202 -13.23 10.78 1.86
C ALA A 202 -14.20 11.92 1.48
N LEU A 203 -15.48 11.62 1.25
CA LEU A 203 -16.51 12.59 0.90
C LEU A 203 -17.53 12.78 2.03
N ALA A 204 -17.26 12.26 3.24
CA ALA A 204 -18.20 12.30 4.36
C ALA A 204 -18.55 13.73 4.80
N ASP A 205 -17.60 14.66 4.66
CA ASP A 205 -17.76 16.09 4.93
C ASP A 205 -18.30 16.89 3.73
N GLY A 206 -18.61 16.19 2.63
CA GLY A 206 -19.09 16.75 1.37
C GLY A 206 -17.99 17.26 0.43
N ARG A 207 -16.70 17.23 0.82
CA ARG A 207 -15.58 17.69 -0.03
C ARG A 207 -14.28 16.95 0.27
N ALA A 208 -13.82 16.16 -0.70
CA ALA A 208 -12.48 15.59 -0.63
C ALA A 208 -11.40 16.60 -1.09
N ASP A 209 -10.27 16.62 -0.40
CA ASP A 209 -9.12 17.43 -0.80
C ASP A 209 -8.31 16.78 -1.95
N ALA A 210 -7.31 17.51 -2.46
CA ALA A 210 -6.47 17.02 -3.56
C ALA A 210 -5.62 15.78 -3.17
N ARG A 211 -5.31 15.60 -1.88
CA ARG A 211 -4.52 14.49 -1.35
C ARG A 211 -5.39 13.23 -1.26
N GLU A 212 -6.60 13.33 -0.74
CA GLU A 212 -7.58 12.24 -0.66
C GLU A 212 -7.97 11.74 -2.05
N ARG A 213 -8.28 12.68 -2.96
CA ARG A 213 -8.51 12.36 -4.38
C ARG A 213 -7.34 11.58 -4.98
N LYS A 214 -6.11 12.04 -4.74
CA LYS A 214 -4.91 11.36 -5.25
C LYS A 214 -4.74 9.97 -4.61
N GLN A 215 -5.03 9.82 -3.32
CA GLN A 215 -4.98 8.57 -2.60
C GLN A 215 -6.01 7.57 -3.16
N TRP A 216 -7.24 8.00 -3.36
CA TRP A 216 -8.30 7.18 -3.95
C TRP A 216 -7.98 6.74 -5.38
N ILE A 217 -7.51 7.65 -6.24
CA ILE A 217 -7.11 7.31 -7.62
C ILE A 217 -5.97 6.29 -7.60
N THR A 218 -5.01 6.43 -6.68
CA THR A 218 -3.90 5.47 -6.53
C THR A 218 -4.43 4.10 -6.08
N ALA A 219 -5.40 4.08 -5.18
CA ALA A 219 -6.06 2.86 -4.74
C ALA A 219 -6.81 2.16 -5.88
N ALA A 220 -7.59 2.90 -6.68
CA ALA A 220 -8.31 2.37 -7.83
C ALA A 220 -7.36 1.70 -8.83
N ILE A 221 -6.24 2.36 -9.16
CA ILE A 221 -5.22 1.78 -10.03
C ILE A 221 -4.60 0.52 -9.41
N THR A 222 -4.37 0.52 -8.10
CA THR A 222 -3.83 -0.64 -7.37
C THR A 222 -4.78 -1.84 -7.41
N LEU A 223 -6.09 -1.57 -7.39
CA LEU A 223 -7.17 -2.57 -7.52
C LEU A 223 -7.49 -2.93 -8.98
N GLY A 224 -6.72 -2.41 -9.94
CA GLY A 224 -6.77 -2.84 -11.34
C GLY A 224 -7.57 -1.93 -12.29
N TRP A 225 -8.07 -0.79 -11.82
CA TRP A 225 -8.72 0.18 -12.69
C TRP A 225 -7.70 0.92 -13.56
N SER A 226 -8.12 1.36 -14.75
CA SER A 226 -7.31 2.29 -15.52
C SER A 226 -7.30 3.67 -14.86
N LYS A 227 -6.23 4.45 -15.09
CA LYS A 227 -6.14 5.82 -14.58
C LYS A 227 -7.26 6.73 -15.13
N ALA A 228 -7.72 6.46 -16.35
CA ALA A 228 -8.79 7.24 -16.98
C ALA A 228 -10.13 6.94 -16.29
N ASP A 229 -10.45 5.65 -16.09
CA ASP A 229 -11.69 5.21 -15.45
C ASP A 229 -11.75 5.69 -13.99
N ALA A 230 -10.65 5.60 -13.25
CA ALA A 230 -10.57 6.12 -11.88
C ALA A 230 -10.86 7.62 -11.84
N LYS A 231 -10.27 8.42 -12.74
CA LYS A 231 -10.52 9.86 -12.78
C LYS A 231 -11.96 10.20 -13.14
N ALA A 232 -12.52 9.51 -14.14
CA ALA A 232 -13.89 9.73 -14.58
C ALA A 232 -14.87 9.39 -13.45
N ARG A 233 -14.66 8.26 -12.79
CA ARG A 233 -15.50 7.83 -11.68
C ARG A 233 -15.44 8.76 -10.48
N TRP A 234 -14.25 9.23 -10.11
CA TRP A 234 -14.11 10.21 -9.04
C TRP A 234 -14.88 11.50 -9.34
N ALA A 235 -14.85 11.97 -10.60
CA ALA A 235 -15.61 13.17 -10.99
C ALA A 235 -17.13 12.97 -10.86
N GLN A 236 -17.65 11.77 -11.15
CA GLN A 236 -19.06 11.43 -10.91
C GLN A 236 -19.41 11.49 -9.41
N LEU A 237 -18.54 10.92 -8.57
CA LEU A 237 -18.72 10.93 -7.12
C LEU A 237 -18.66 12.35 -6.54
N GLU A 238 -17.74 13.20 -7.00
CA GLU A 238 -17.67 14.63 -6.65
C GLU A 238 -18.94 15.40 -7.09
N ALA A 239 -19.57 15.00 -8.19
CA ALA A 239 -20.82 15.60 -8.66
C ALA A 239 -22.07 15.15 -7.89
N GLY A 240 -21.91 14.26 -6.89
CA GLY A 240 -23.02 13.70 -6.13
C GLY A 240 -23.83 12.66 -6.91
N GLU A 241 -23.31 12.16 -8.05
CA GLU A 241 -23.94 11.05 -8.74
C GLU A 241 -23.81 9.80 -7.87
N SER A 242 -24.95 9.31 -7.38
CA SER A 242 -25.00 8.07 -6.63
C SER A 242 -24.38 6.95 -7.46
N ALA A 243 -23.65 6.05 -6.80
CA ALA A 243 -23.19 4.85 -7.47
C ALA A 243 -24.37 4.11 -8.12
N PRO A 244 -24.17 3.46 -9.29
CA PRO A 244 -25.23 2.64 -9.85
C PRO A 244 -25.70 1.68 -8.76
N ALA A 245 -27.01 1.62 -8.55
CA ALA A 245 -27.62 0.79 -7.52
C ALA A 245 -27.02 -0.61 -7.67
N ALA A 246 -26.24 -1.03 -6.67
CA ALA A 246 -25.64 -2.35 -6.71
C ALA A 246 -26.79 -3.35 -6.56
N ASP A 247 -26.98 -4.20 -7.57
CA ASP A 247 -27.85 -5.38 -7.44
C ASP A 247 -27.48 -6.15 -6.16
N GLU A 248 -28.50 -6.68 -5.48
CA GLU A 248 -28.42 -7.30 -4.14
C GLU A 248 -27.14 -8.13 -3.95
N PRO A 249 -26.51 -8.06 -2.76
CA PRO A 249 -25.18 -8.62 -2.55
C PRO A 249 -25.19 -10.16 -2.61
N GLU A 250 -24.88 -10.73 -3.78
CA GLU A 250 -24.22 -12.04 -3.82
C GLU A 250 -22.91 -11.96 -3.02
N HIS A 251 -22.68 -12.92 -2.12
CA HIS A 251 -21.54 -12.94 -1.20
C HIS A 251 -20.21 -12.68 -1.92
N VAL A 252 -19.50 -11.64 -1.47
CA VAL A 252 -18.38 -11.01 -2.18
C VAL A 252 -17.03 -11.67 -1.88
N ALA A 253 -16.93 -12.44 -0.80
CA ALA A 253 -15.73 -13.14 -0.38
C ALA A 253 -15.88 -14.66 -0.55
N THR A 254 -14.98 -15.26 -1.32
CA THR A 254 -14.75 -16.72 -1.42
C THR A 254 -13.58 -17.15 -0.55
#